data_AF-A0A2M8Q7G7-F1
#
_entry.id   AF-A0A2M8Q7G7-F1
#
_cell.length_a   1.000
_cell.length_b   1.000
_cell.length_c   1.000
_cell.angle_alpha   90.00
_cell.angle_beta   90.00
_cell.angle_gamma   90.00
#
_symmetry.space_group_name_H-M   'P 1'
#
loop_
_entity.id
_entity.type
_entity.pdbx_description
1 polymer ?
#
loop_
_entity_poly.entity_id
_entity_poly.type
_entity_poly.pdbx_seq_one_letter_code
_entity_poly.pdbx_strand_id
1 'polypeptide(L)'
;GAIHVDKPRYGLGLASWRGAEAALGDVCALMGLAGFAVQRYGSAASMKWTKLLMNMMGNATCAILDEPPEVVFADNRMVDIEIAAWREALAVMAASHIAPVDLDGYPFGKLAPLIRYAPKALLRPILRKQIGRARGGKMPSLHIDLHANKGK
;
A
#
# COMPACT_ATOMS: atom_id res chain seq x y z
N GLY A 1 32.53 1.72 -16.83
CA GLY A 1 31.45 1.70 -15.82
C GLY A 1 30.39 0.73 -16.28
N ALA A 2 29.86 -0.11 -15.38
CA ALA A 2 28.80 -1.05 -15.72
C ALA A 2 27.42 -0.41 -15.46
N ILE A 3 26.57 -0.35 -16.48
CA ILE A 3 25.18 0.10 -16.34
C ILE A 3 24.36 -1.11 -15.88
N HIS A 4 23.84 -1.06 -14.65
CA HIS A 4 22.89 -2.05 -14.15
C HIS A 4 21.47 -1.58 -14.43
N VAL A 5 20.75 -2.34 -15.25
CA VAL A 5 19.31 -2.14 -15.45
C VAL A 5 18.59 -2.74 -14.25
N ASP A 6 18.08 -1.88 -13.36
CA ASP A 6 17.43 -2.31 -12.10
C ASP A 6 16.12 -3.07 -12.35
N LYS A 7 15.35 -2.70 -13.39
CA LYS A 7 14.15 -3.43 -13.84
C LYS A 7 13.98 -3.38 -15.36
N PRO A 8 13.71 -4.50 -16.05
CA PRO A 8 13.57 -4.54 -17.50
C PRO A 8 12.28 -3.87 -18.02
N ARG A 9 11.26 -3.70 -17.17
CA ARG A 9 10.02 -2.97 -17.52
C ARG A 9 9.36 -2.39 -16.27
N TYR A 10 8.94 -1.13 -16.32
CA TYR A 10 8.22 -0.48 -15.23
C TYR A 10 6.70 -0.69 -15.40
N GLY A 11 6.03 -1.11 -14.32
CA GLY A 11 4.57 -1.22 -14.28
C GLY A 11 3.92 0.13 -14.06
N LEU A 12 2.76 0.38 -14.69
CA LEU A 12 1.99 1.61 -14.52
C LEU A 12 0.50 1.30 -14.41
N GLY A 13 -0.09 1.58 -13.24
CA GLY A 13 -1.53 1.51 -13.03
C GLY A 13 -2.22 2.81 -13.43
N LEU A 14 -3.25 2.74 -14.28
CA LEU A 14 -4.01 3.91 -14.73
C LEU A 14 -5.52 3.73 -14.53
N ALA A 15 -6.18 4.77 -14.05
CA ALA A 15 -7.64 4.89 -14.01
C ALA A 15 -8.06 6.34 -14.23
N SER A 16 -9.26 6.54 -14.77
CA SER A 16 -9.85 7.86 -14.91
C SER A 16 -10.20 8.44 -13.54
N TRP A 17 -9.94 9.73 -13.35
CA TRP A 17 -10.38 10.49 -12.19
C TRP A 17 -11.27 11.64 -12.65
N ARG A 18 -12.56 11.61 -12.28
CA ARG A 18 -13.54 12.69 -12.50
C ARG A 18 -13.63 13.18 -13.96
N GLY A 19 -14.21 12.37 -14.86
CA GLY A 19 -14.64 12.85 -16.18
C GLY A 19 -13.59 12.78 -17.29
N ALA A 20 -12.53 12.00 -17.11
CA ALA A 20 -11.45 11.81 -18.08
C ALA A 20 -11.50 10.43 -18.75
N GLU A 21 -12.66 9.76 -18.75
CA GLU A 21 -12.81 8.39 -19.24
C GLU A 21 -12.48 8.26 -20.73
N ALA A 22 -12.81 9.28 -21.52
CA ALA A 22 -12.56 9.33 -22.95
C ALA A 22 -11.07 9.30 -23.28
N ALA A 23 -10.23 9.98 -22.50
CA ALA A 23 -8.78 10.06 -22.73
C ALA A 23 -7.99 8.86 -22.17
N LEU A 24 -8.59 8.07 -21.28
CA LEU A 24 -7.89 6.98 -20.59
C LEU A 24 -7.31 5.93 -21.57
N GLY A 25 -8.02 5.65 -22.67
CA GLY A 25 -7.55 4.73 -23.71
C GLY A 25 -6.26 5.21 -24.36
N ASP A 26 -6.26 6.47 -24.83
CA ASP A 26 -5.13 7.08 -25.52
C ASP A 26 -3.91 7.21 -24.59
N VAL A 27 -4.13 7.60 -23.33
CA VAL A 27 -3.05 7.68 -22.34
C VAL A 27 -2.45 6.29 -22.07
N CYS A 28 -3.29 5.25 -21.91
CA CYS A 28 -2.80 3.88 -21.76
C CYS A 28 -1.96 3.44 -22.97
N ALA A 29 -2.41 3.74 -24.19
CA ALA A 29 -1.69 3.41 -25.41
C ALA A 29 -0.34 4.14 -25.51
N LEU A 30 -0.32 5.45 -25.22
CA LEU A 30 0.89 6.27 -25.21
C LEU A 30 1.92 5.72 -24.22
N MET A 31 1.50 5.36 -23.01
CA MET A 31 2.38 4.79 -21.99
C MET A 31 2.87 3.39 -22.38
N GLY A 32 2.03 2.59 -23.04
CA GLY A 32 2.45 1.32 -23.64
C GLY A 32 3.55 1.48 -24.69
N LEU A 33 3.40 2.46 -25.58
CA LEU A 33 4.42 2.82 -26.59
C LEU A 33 5.72 3.33 -25.95
N ALA A 34 5.62 4.04 -24.82
CA ALA A 34 6.77 4.48 -24.03
C ALA A 34 7.46 3.32 -23.26
N GLY A 35 6.97 2.09 -23.39
CA GLY A 35 7.60 0.88 -22.83
C GLY A 35 7.04 0.42 -21.49
N PHE A 36 6.05 1.11 -20.90
CA PHE A 36 5.45 0.70 -19.64
C PHE A 36 4.60 -0.57 -19.77
N ALA A 37 4.57 -1.38 -18.71
CA ALA A 37 3.57 -2.44 -18.54
C ALA A 37 2.32 -1.81 -17.92
N VAL A 38 1.39 -1.36 -18.78
CA VAL A 38 0.21 -0.61 -18.36
C VAL A 38 -0.89 -1.55 -17.89
N GLN A 39 -1.42 -1.30 -16.69
CA GLN A 39 -2.61 -1.95 -16.14
C GLN A 39 -3.72 -0.91 -15.97
N ARG A 40 -4.86 -1.13 -16.64
CA ARG A 40 -6.04 -0.28 -16.49
C ARG A 40 -6.89 -0.75 -15.32
N TYR A 41 -7.34 0.21 -14.53
CA TYR A 41 -8.24 0.01 -13.39
C TYR A 41 -9.57 0.72 -13.63
N GLY A 42 -10.66 0.11 -13.14
CA GLY A 42 -12.01 0.66 -13.29
C GLY A 42 -12.33 1.80 -12.33
N SER A 43 -11.56 1.98 -11.26
CA SER A 43 -11.82 2.99 -10.23
C SER A 43 -10.52 3.54 -9.67
N ALA A 44 -10.27 4.82 -9.92
CA ALA A 44 -9.13 5.51 -9.37
C ALA A 44 -9.25 5.73 -7.85
N ALA A 45 -10.48 5.79 -7.32
CA ALA A 45 -10.72 5.80 -5.87
C ALA A 45 -10.27 4.49 -5.23
N SER A 46 -10.65 3.34 -5.82
CA SER A 46 -10.22 2.02 -5.37
C SER A 46 -8.71 1.88 -5.36
N MET A 47 -8.02 2.37 -6.40
CA MET A 47 -6.55 2.38 -6.44
C MET A 47 -5.95 3.19 -5.30
N LYS A 48 -6.40 4.44 -5.11
CA LYS A 48 -5.87 5.33 -4.06
C LYS A 48 -6.06 4.76 -2.67
N TRP A 49 -7.26 4.25 -2.37
CA TRP A 49 -7.55 3.64 -1.07
C TRP A 49 -6.79 2.34 -0.84
N THR A 50 -6.62 1.51 -1.86
CA THR A 50 -5.77 0.30 -1.76
C THR A 50 -4.32 0.70 -1.48
N LYS A 51 -3.79 1.70 -2.18
CA LYS A 51 -2.44 2.20 -1.94
C LYS A 51 -2.28 2.78 -0.53
N LEU A 52 -3.31 3.47 -0.02
CA LEU A 52 -3.34 3.95 1.35
C LEU A 52 -3.22 2.77 2.34
N LEU A 53 -4.03 1.71 2.19
CA LEU A 53 -3.95 0.53 3.05
C LEU A 53 -2.53 -0.07 3.06
N MET A 54 -1.90 -0.20 1.90
CA MET A 54 -0.50 -0.68 1.78
C MET A 54 0.48 0.22 2.53
N ASN A 55 0.26 1.53 2.52
CA ASN A 55 1.12 2.52 3.15
C ASN A 55 0.86 2.71 4.65
N MET A 56 -0.29 2.28 5.18
CA MET A 56 -0.62 2.44 6.61
C MET A 56 0.28 1.58 7.50
N MET A 57 0.56 0.35 7.06
CA MET A 57 1.23 -0.66 7.89
C MET A 57 2.59 -0.18 8.39
N GLY A 58 2.70 -0.05 9.71
CA GLY A 58 3.95 0.31 10.39
C GLY A 58 4.50 1.67 9.96
N ASN A 59 3.72 2.52 9.31
CA ASN A 59 4.20 3.83 8.87
C ASN A 59 4.03 4.86 9.99
N ALA A 60 2.80 4.98 10.49
CA ALA A 60 2.49 5.88 11.59
C ALA A 60 3.11 5.41 12.92
N THR A 61 2.94 4.14 13.28
CA THR A 61 3.40 3.62 14.58
C THR A 61 4.91 3.71 14.75
N CYS A 62 5.69 3.32 13.74
CA CYS A 62 7.15 3.43 13.77
C CYS A 62 7.63 4.90 13.77
N ALA A 63 6.91 5.81 13.11
CA ALA A 63 7.22 7.24 13.17
C ALA A 63 6.92 7.84 14.55
N ILE A 64 5.83 7.44 15.19
CA ILE A 64 5.43 7.90 16.53
C ILE A 64 6.39 7.37 17.61
N LEU A 65 6.75 6.09 17.52
CA LEU A 65 7.59 5.42 18.52
C LEU A 65 9.09 5.62 18.30
N ASP A 66 9.49 6.21 17.16
CA ASP A 66 10.90 6.35 16.75
C ASP A 66 11.65 5.00 16.71
N GLU A 67 10.94 3.93 16.38
CA GLU A 67 11.43 2.56 16.42
C GLU A 67 11.27 1.86 15.06
N PRO A 68 12.20 0.96 14.68
CA PRO A 68 12.10 0.22 13.44
C PRO A 68 10.94 -0.79 13.48
N PRO A 69 10.36 -1.14 12.31
CA PRO A 69 9.19 -2.01 12.25
C PRO A 69 9.37 -3.38 12.93
N GLU A 70 10.58 -3.92 12.91
CA GLU A 70 10.91 -5.20 13.56
C GLU A 70 10.76 -5.13 15.09
N VAL A 71 11.07 -3.98 15.70
CA VAL A 71 10.93 -3.74 17.14
C VAL A 71 9.47 -3.50 17.47
N VAL A 72 8.80 -2.60 16.75
CA VAL A 72 7.38 -2.28 16.97
C VAL A 72 6.51 -3.53 16.84
N PHE A 73 6.71 -4.34 15.80
CA PHE A 73 5.88 -5.52 15.54
C PHE A 73 6.25 -6.73 16.43
N ALA A 74 7.32 -6.66 17.22
CA ALA A 74 7.60 -7.67 18.24
C ALA A 74 6.51 -7.65 19.34
N ASP A 75 5.90 -6.51 19.63
CA ASP A 75 4.78 -6.39 20.57
C ASP A 75 3.43 -6.73 19.91
N ASN A 76 2.70 -7.70 20.46
CA ASN A 76 1.35 -8.07 19.99
C ASN A 76 0.36 -6.89 20.04
N ARG A 77 0.53 -5.97 21.00
CA ARG A 77 -0.35 -4.80 21.17
C ARG A 77 -0.19 -3.84 19.99
N MET A 78 1.03 -3.66 19.50
CA MET A 78 1.29 -2.81 18.33
C MET A 78 0.70 -3.42 17.07
N VAL A 79 0.86 -4.73 16.88
CA VAL A 79 0.24 -5.45 15.76
C VAL A 79 -1.30 -5.37 15.82
N ASP A 80 -1.87 -5.40 17.03
CA ASP A 80 -3.32 -5.26 17.22
C ASP A 80 -3.86 -3.87 16.88
N ILE A 81 -3.06 -2.82 17.07
CA ILE A 81 -3.36 -1.43 16.65
C ILE A 81 -3.34 -1.33 15.14
N GLU A 82 -2.33 -1.89 14.47
CA GLU A 82 -2.23 -1.91 13.00
C GLU A 82 -3.42 -2.63 12.37
N ILE A 83 -3.81 -3.79 12.92
CA ILE A 83 -5.00 -4.52 12.47
C ILE A 83 -6.28 -3.68 12.67
N ALA A 84 -6.40 -2.97 13.80
CA ALA A 84 -7.55 -2.11 14.06
C ALA A 84 -7.64 -0.96 13.04
N ALA A 85 -6.53 -0.26 12.81
CA ALA A 85 -6.45 0.82 11.82
C ALA A 85 -6.81 0.34 10.40
N TRP A 86 -6.30 -0.83 9.99
CA TRP A 86 -6.68 -1.43 8.71
C TRP A 86 -8.16 -1.77 8.63
N ARG A 87 -8.75 -2.30 9.70
CA ARG A 87 -10.19 -2.60 9.73
C ARG A 87 -11.04 -1.35 9.65
N GLU A 88 -10.64 -0.28 10.34
CA GLU A 88 -11.30 1.02 10.26
C GLU A 88 -11.25 1.59 8.84
N ALA A 89 -10.07 1.62 8.21
CA ALA A 89 -9.94 2.07 6.83
C ALA A 89 -10.78 1.22 5.86
N LEU A 90 -10.80 -0.10 6.04
CA LEU A 90 -11.65 -1.01 5.26
C LEU A 90 -13.15 -0.77 5.51
N ALA A 91 -13.55 -0.41 6.73
CA ALA A 91 -14.92 -0.05 7.06
C ALA A 91 -15.31 1.26 6.37
N VAL A 92 -14.44 2.28 6.38
CA VAL A 92 -14.64 3.55 5.66
C VAL A 92 -14.78 3.32 4.16
N MET A 93 -13.92 2.47 3.58
CA MET A 93 -14.02 2.09 2.17
C MET A 93 -15.38 1.43 1.86
N ALA A 94 -15.85 0.53 2.71
CA ALA A 94 -17.16 -0.11 2.51
C ALA A 94 -18.33 0.87 2.65
N ALA A 95 -18.30 1.75 3.65
CA ALA A 95 -19.31 2.81 3.82
C ALA A 95 -19.32 3.79 2.63
N SER A 96 -18.19 3.94 1.95
CA SER A 96 -18.04 4.79 0.75
C SER A 96 -18.28 4.04 -0.57
N HIS A 97 -18.68 2.76 -0.53
CA HIS A 97 -18.83 1.89 -1.70
C HIS A 97 -17.56 1.73 -2.55
N ILE A 98 -16.38 1.76 -1.93
CA ILE A 98 -15.08 1.61 -2.58
C ILE A 98 -14.55 0.20 -2.30
N ALA A 99 -14.45 -0.63 -3.34
CA ALA A 99 -13.82 -1.94 -3.23
C ALA A 99 -12.29 -1.83 -3.34
N PRO A 100 -11.51 -2.52 -2.48
CA PRO A 100 -10.08 -2.71 -2.69
C PRO A 100 -9.81 -3.45 -4.01
N VAL A 101 -8.67 -3.15 -4.64
CA VAL A 101 -8.24 -3.79 -5.90
C VAL A 101 -6.88 -4.43 -5.74
N ASP A 102 -6.53 -5.36 -6.62
CA ASP A 102 -5.19 -5.95 -6.62
C ASP A 102 -4.19 -4.93 -7.22
N LEU A 103 -3.15 -4.59 -6.47
CA LEU A 103 -2.21 -3.51 -6.81
C LEU A 103 -0.77 -3.95 -6.61
N ASP A 104 0.10 -3.66 -7.59
CA ASP A 104 1.53 -4.01 -7.57
C ASP A 104 1.81 -5.50 -7.28
N GLY A 105 0.94 -6.40 -7.76
CA GLY A 105 1.04 -7.84 -7.52
C GLY A 105 0.51 -8.31 -6.16
N TYR A 106 0.02 -7.40 -5.31
CA TYR A 106 -0.61 -7.74 -4.03
C TYR A 106 -2.13 -7.96 -4.20
N PRO A 107 -2.67 -9.13 -3.81
CA PRO A 107 -4.06 -9.48 -4.05
C PRO A 107 -5.02 -8.87 -3.01
N PHE A 108 -4.99 -7.55 -2.82
CA PHE A 108 -5.75 -6.85 -1.79
C PHE A 108 -7.28 -7.00 -1.94
N GLY A 109 -7.79 -7.21 -3.16
CA GLY A 109 -9.20 -7.51 -3.36
C GLY A 109 -9.64 -8.78 -2.62
N LYS A 110 -8.76 -9.79 -2.58
CA LYS A 110 -9.00 -11.08 -1.89
C LYS A 110 -8.60 -11.05 -0.41
N LEU A 111 -7.59 -10.26 -0.06
CA LEU A 111 -7.11 -10.17 1.32
C LEU A 111 -8.01 -9.30 2.20
N ALA A 112 -8.71 -8.32 1.64
CA ALA A 112 -9.54 -7.39 2.41
C ALA A 112 -10.62 -8.09 3.27
N PRO A 113 -11.40 -9.06 2.77
CA PRO A 113 -12.33 -9.82 3.61
C PRO A 113 -11.62 -10.59 4.73
N LEU A 114 -10.46 -11.19 4.45
CA LEU A 114 -9.68 -11.92 5.45
C LEU A 114 -9.23 -10.98 6.58
N ILE A 115 -8.71 -9.80 6.25
CA ILE A 115 -8.26 -8.81 7.24
C ILE A 115 -9.43 -8.30 8.10
N ARG A 116 -10.62 -8.11 7.49
CA ARG A 116 -11.82 -7.65 8.21
C ARG A 116 -12.28 -8.65 9.27
N TYR A 117 -12.32 -9.93 8.93
CA TYR A 117 -13.05 -10.91 9.73
C TYR A 117 -12.17 -11.93 10.47
N ALA A 118 -10.94 -12.19 10.01
CA ALA A 118 -10.09 -13.19 10.64
C ALA A 118 -9.69 -12.76 12.08
N PRO A 119 -9.65 -13.67 13.06
CA PRO A 119 -9.15 -13.36 14.40
C PRO A 119 -7.74 -12.75 14.37
N LYS A 120 -7.48 -11.75 15.24
CA LYS A 120 -6.17 -11.07 15.30
C LYS A 120 -5.03 -12.07 15.52
N ALA A 121 -5.26 -13.14 16.29
CA ALA A 121 -4.30 -14.22 16.53
C ALA A 121 -3.78 -14.88 15.25
N LEU A 122 -4.60 -15.00 14.20
CA LEU A 122 -4.17 -15.56 12.90
C LEU A 122 -3.40 -14.53 12.06
N LEU A 123 -3.76 -13.25 12.17
CA LEU A 123 -3.13 -12.17 11.40
C LEU A 123 -1.74 -11.82 11.96
N ARG A 124 -1.59 -11.77 13.29
CA ARG A 124 -0.34 -11.37 13.98
C ARG A 124 0.95 -12.02 13.41
N PRO A 125 1.07 -13.37 13.31
CA PRO A 125 2.29 -13.99 12.83
C PRO A 125 2.57 -13.68 11.35
N ILE A 126 1.51 -13.51 10.53
CA ILE A 126 1.63 -13.15 9.11
C ILE A 126 2.21 -11.74 8.98
N LEU A 127 1.66 -10.78 9.74
CA LEU A 127 2.08 -9.38 9.69
C LEU A 127 3.53 -9.20 10.16
N ARG A 128 3.92 -9.87 11.24
CA ARG A 128 5.31 -9.91 11.71
C ARG A 128 6.27 -10.41 10.64
N LYS A 129 5.91 -11.50 9.95
CA LYS A 129 6.76 -12.08 8.90
C LYS A 129 6.84 -11.18 7.67
N GLN A 130 5.74 -10.53 7.29
CA GLN A 130 5.72 -9.62 6.16
C GLN A 130 6.54 -8.36 6.41
N ILE A 131 6.43 -7.74 7.60
CA ILE A 131 7.11 -6.47 7.87
C ILE A 131 8.64 -6.63 7.86
N GLY A 132 9.15 -7.69 8.52
CA GLY A 132 10.59 -7.96 8.56
C GLY A 132 11.17 -8.29 7.18
N ARG A 133 10.38 -8.91 6.28
CA ARG A 133 10.81 -9.20 4.90
C ARG A 133 10.69 -8.00 3.97
N ALA A 134 9.64 -7.20 4.11
CA ALA A 134 9.32 -6.13 3.17
C ALA A 134 10.16 -4.85 3.40
N ARG A 135 10.61 -4.61 4.64
CA ARG A 135 11.33 -3.37 4.99
C ARG A 135 12.80 -3.55 5.34
N GLY A 136 13.25 -4.77 5.69
CA GLY A 136 14.67 -5.09 5.87
C GLY A 136 15.39 -4.12 6.82
N GLY A 137 14.76 -3.73 7.93
CA GLY A 137 15.32 -2.80 8.92
C GLY A 137 15.26 -1.31 8.55
N LYS A 138 14.69 -0.93 7.41
CA LYS A 138 14.57 0.50 7.03
C LYS A 138 13.38 1.16 7.71
N MET A 139 13.61 2.39 8.19
CA MET A 139 12.54 3.24 8.72
C MET A 139 11.51 3.59 7.63
N PRO A 140 10.23 3.74 8.00
CA PRO A 140 9.18 4.15 7.06
C PRO A 140 9.39 5.57 6.53
N SER A 141 8.76 5.87 5.39
CA SER A 141 8.87 7.19 4.77
C SER A 141 8.40 8.34 5.67
N LEU A 142 7.33 8.17 6.45
CA LEU A 142 6.83 9.24 7.34
C LEU A 142 7.84 9.61 8.43
N HIS A 143 8.55 8.62 8.98
CA HIS A 143 9.63 8.86 9.94
C HIS A 143 10.76 9.67 9.31
N ILE A 144 11.19 9.27 8.12
CA ILE A 144 12.23 9.98 7.36
C ILE A 144 11.81 11.43 7.08
N ASP A 145 10.57 11.65 6.65
CA ASP A 145 10.05 12.99 6.35
C ASP A 145 9.96 13.87 7.60
N LEU A 146 9.56 13.30 8.75
CA LEU A 146 9.49 13.99 10.04
C LEU A 146 10.89 14.44 10.50
N HIS A 147 11.88 13.55 10.44
CA HIS A 147 13.27 13.86 10.80
C HIS A 147 13.93 14.83 9.80
N ALA A 148 13.48 14.84 8.55
CA ALA A 148 13.92 15.81 7.55
C ALA A 148 13.29 17.21 7.72
N ASN A 149 12.49 17.46 8.77
CA ASN A 149 11.71 18.70 8.97
C ASN A 149 10.82 19.09 7.77
N LYS A 150 10.41 18.13 6.93
CA LYS A 150 9.49 18.41 5.82
C LYS A 150 8.09 18.56 6.38
N GLY A 151 7.57 19.79 6.38
CA GLY A 151 6.23 20.12 6.91
C GLY A 151 6.18 21.34 7.83
N LYS A 152 7.33 22.02 8.04
CA LYS A 152 7.39 23.40 8.53
C LYS A 152 7.68 24.36 7.40
#